data_AF-A0A1H1CJF2-F1
#
_entry.id   AF-A0A1H1CJF2-F1
#
_cell.length_a   1.000
_cell.length_b   1.000
_cell.length_c   1.000
_cell.angle_alpha   90.00
_cell.angle_beta   90.00
_cell.angle_gamma   90.00
#
_symmetry.space_group_name_H-M   'P 1'
#
loop_
_entity.id
_entity.type
_entity.pdbx_description
1 polymer ?
#
loop_
_entity_poly.entity_id
_entity_poly.type
_entity_poly.pdbx_seq_one_letter_code
_entity_poly.pdbx_strand_id
1 'polypeptide(L)'
;MSQTPTFRTVLRGYEPGQVDQRMTELVLGLHASQDRAEELSRELEAAVRRLAAEQQSHAEALRRASEEARAAGMAEGLAAGAAEGRAAAGAKRRPSAFAELGERIADILTLAEEEAAQMRGRAEADAQTSRREAEAAAQEVRAEAERYDATIRSDAGTEVQRLTTEALRRADDVLDAAERDAKARREEAEALWEGQRAKAAQAAADFEMTLADRRERAEEDFRVRTAAAEEQLAAVERAAAQARALSEREVIEAAARARRILEEAQHEASQLIGEARERADRIRAESERELSAAAQRRDSINAQLTNVRQMLATLSGSAPLIGTDAAAPAAPASVPVQRAEPAPPSAQHAPAPAAAPVHHAPAAAQPLPMTPAAAPMSPAPMSPAPMTPAPPAAAPMAAARPGPAQTPMQKAAQMAAQAAARMPAPASLPAPLSAPLPVHDPLRVALHPPAPLHGAAPAPGQEPGAAAPDADDADVDTQLIEIPAELRRASVDVRDARTPAAPPH
;
A
#
# COMPACT_ATOMS: atom_id res chain seq x y z
N MET A 1 2.70 -26.40 17.61
CA MET A 1 3.58 -25.22 17.45
C MET A 1 3.77 -24.90 15.98
N SER A 2 3.14 -23.83 15.48
CA SER A 2 3.36 -23.32 14.13
C SER A 2 4.52 -22.31 14.14
N GLN A 3 5.71 -22.76 13.75
CA GLN A 3 6.83 -21.87 13.44
C GLN A 3 6.47 -21.03 12.21
N THR A 4 6.39 -19.71 12.36
CA THR A 4 6.13 -18.79 11.25
C THR A 4 7.44 -18.59 10.47
N PRO A 5 7.55 -19.02 9.20
CA PRO A 5 8.80 -18.93 8.45
C PRO A 5 9.15 -17.48 8.11
N THR A 6 10.36 -17.05 8.43
CA THR A 6 10.86 -15.70 8.12
C THR A 6 11.59 -15.69 6.78
N PHE A 7 10.91 -15.28 5.72
CA PHE A 7 11.49 -15.12 4.38
C PHE A 7 12.38 -13.88 4.29
N ARG A 8 13.44 -13.92 3.48
CA ARG A 8 14.29 -12.76 3.22
C ARG A 8 13.57 -11.74 2.32
N THR A 9 13.52 -10.49 2.76
CA THR A 9 13.03 -9.37 1.95
C THR A 9 14.14 -8.74 1.12
N VAL A 10 13.85 -8.50 -0.15
CA VAL A 10 14.67 -7.77 -1.15
C VAL A 10 13.92 -6.49 -1.55
N LEU A 11 14.58 -5.55 -2.23
CA LEU A 11 14.10 -4.20 -2.56
C LEU A 11 12.72 -4.06 -3.26
N ARG A 12 12.07 -5.16 -3.68
CA ARG A 12 10.70 -5.19 -4.24
C ARG A 12 9.83 -6.36 -3.75
N GLY A 13 10.13 -6.97 -2.60
CA GLY A 13 9.31 -8.05 -2.02
C GLY A 13 10.14 -9.18 -1.41
N TYR A 14 9.52 -10.32 -1.12
CA TYR A 14 10.23 -11.53 -0.67
C TYR A 14 11.11 -12.12 -1.78
N GLU A 15 12.20 -12.79 -1.41
CA GLU A 15 13.09 -13.49 -2.34
C GLU A 15 12.36 -14.68 -3.01
N PRO A 16 12.09 -14.66 -4.34
CA PRO A 16 11.21 -15.65 -4.97
C PRO A 16 11.67 -17.10 -4.76
N GLY A 17 12.98 -17.38 -4.92
CA GLY A 17 13.52 -18.72 -4.74
C GLY A 17 13.29 -19.33 -3.34
N GLN A 18 13.22 -18.52 -2.29
CA GLN A 18 12.88 -19.00 -0.93
C GLN A 18 11.39 -19.33 -0.80
N VAL A 19 10.54 -18.55 -1.46
CA VAL A 19 9.09 -18.78 -1.51
C VAL A 19 8.80 -20.02 -2.37
N ASP A 20 9.42 -20.15 -3.53
CA ASP A 20 9.25 -21.30 -4.45
C ASP A 20 9.73 -22.61 -3.80
N GLN A 21 10.88 -22.59 -3.12
CA GLN A 21 11.35 -23.73 -2.31
C GLN A 21 10.34 -24.08 -1.21
N ARG A 22 9.87 -23.09 -0.44
CA ARG A 22 8.91 -23.35 0.65
C ARG A 22 7.54 -23.80 0.16
N MET A 23 7.08 -23.31 -0.99
CA MET A 23 5.87 -23.81 -1.66
C MET A 23 6.06 -25.26 -2.12
N THR A 24 7.24 -25.61 -2.65
CA THR A 24 7.58 -26.99 -3.02
C THR A 24 7.59 -27.91 -1.80
N GLU A 25 8.20 -27.48 -0.68
CA GLU A 25 8.15 -28.23 0.59
C GLU A 25 6.72 -28.43 1.10
N LEU A 26 5.86 -27.40 1.01
CA LEU A 26 4.47 -27.48 1.45
C LEU A 26 3.62 -28.38 0.55
N VAL A 27 3.84 -28.37 -0.77
CA VAL A 27 3.17 -29.28 -1.71
C VAL A 27 3.62 -30.73 -1.50
N LEU A 28 4.93 -30.97 -1.34
CA LEU A 28 5.46 -32.31 -1.01
C LEU A 28 4.95 -32.79 0.36
N GLY A 29 4.87 -31.90 1.35
CA GLY A 29 4.29 -32.20 2.66
C GLY A 29 2.78 -32.49 2.62
N LEU A 30 2.04 -31.81 1.74
CA LEU A 30 0.62 -32.07 1.49
C LEU A 30 0.43 -33.44 0.84
N HIS A 31 1.13 -33.73 -0.26
CA HIS A 31 1.07 -35.04 -0.92
C HIS A 31 1.45 -36.16 0.06
N ALA A 32 2.57 -36.03 0.78
CA ALA A 32 2.98 -37.02 1.79
C ALA A 32 2.04 -37.11 3.02
N SER A 33 1.06 -36.20 3.17
CA SER A 33 -0.03 -36.33 4.14
C SER A 33 -1.28 -36.99 3.54
N GLN A 34 -1.51 -36.80 2.24
CA GLN A 34 -2.57 -37.46 1.47
C GLN A 34 -2.24 -38.94 1.25
N ASP A 35 -1.01 -39.26 0.86
CA ASP A 35 -0.51 -40.64 0.70
C ASP A 35 -0.74 -41.47 1.97
N ARG A 36 -0.42 -40.90 3.14
CA ARG A 36 -0.66 -41.54 4.45
C ARG A 36 -2.14 -41.65 4.80
N ALA A 37 -2.98 -40.71 4.37
CA ALA A 37 -4.42 -40.80 4.57
C ALA A 37 -5.04 -41.92 3.71
N GLU A 38 -4.55 -42.12 2.49
CA GLU A 38 -4.92 -43.26 1.65
C GLU A 38 -4.37 -44.60 2.17
N GLU A 39 -3.17 -44.61 2.74
CA GLU A 39 -2.59 -45.80 3.39
C GLU A 39 -3.43 -46.21 4.60
N LEU A 40 -3.73 -45.26 5.50
CA LEU A 40 -4.61 -45.48 6.65
C LEU A 40 -6.04 -45.86 6.26
N SER A 41 -6.60 -45.32 5.16
CA SER A 41 -7.93 -45.74 4.70
C SER A 41 -7.93 -47.17 4.16
N ARG A 42 -6.89 -47.57 3.41
CA ARG A 42 -6.69 -48.96 2.96
C ARG A 42 -6.52 -49.92 4.14
N GLU A 43 -5.78 -49.53 5.18
CA GLU A 43 -5.64 -50.31 6.42
C GLU A 43 -6.99 -50.46 7.15
N LEU A 44 -7.77 -49.38 7.27
CA LEU A 44 -9.11 -49.43 7.87
C LEU A 44 -10.07 -50.32 7.08
N GLU A 45 -10.10 -50.23 5.75
CA GLU A 45 -10.89 -51.13 4.90
C GLU A 45 -10.44 -52.60 5.02
N ALA A 46 -9.15 -52.86 5.23
CA ALA A 46 -8.63 -54.20 5.45
C ALA A 46 -9.03 -54.73 6.84
N ALA A 47 -8.98 -53.89 7.88
CA ALA A 47 -9.42 -54.23 9.23
C ALA A 47 -10.94 -54.51 9.29
N VAL A 48 -11.76 -53.68 8.65
CA VAL A 48 -13.21 -53.89 8.52
C VAL A 48 -13.51 -55.22 7.79
N ARG A 49 -12.78 -55.53 6.72
CA ARG A 49 -12.92 -56.82 6.01
C ARG A 49 -12.54 -58.03 6.86
N ARG A 50 -11.51 -57.93 7.72
CA ARG A 50 -11.15 -58.99 8.69
C ARG A 50 -12.25 -59.20 9.72
N LEU A 51 -12.72 -58.10 10.35
CA LEU A 51 -13.80 -58.16 11.34
C LEU A 51 -15.09 -58.76 10.74
N ALA A 52 -15.43 -58.42 9.50
CA ALA A 52 -16.58 -59.01 8.80
C ALA A 52 -16.43 -60.52 8.59
N ALA A 53 -15.24 -61.01 8.22
CA ALA A 53 -14.96 -62.45 8.08
C ALA A 53 -14.97 -63.19 9.44
N GLU A 54 -14.47 -62.56 10.50
CA GLU A 54 -14.54 -63.08 11.87
C GLU A 54 -16.00 -63.27 12.30
N GLN A 55 -16.85 -62.24 12.13
CA GLN A 55 -18.28 -62.29 12.42
C GLN A 55 -19.03 -63.35 11.59
N GLN A 56 -18.69 -63.50 10.30
CA GLN A 56 -19.25 -64.57 9.45
C GLN A 56 -18.87 -65.96 9.96
N SER A 57 -17.61 -66.19 10.33
CA SER A 57 -17.16 -67.48 10.86
C SER A 57 -17.82 -67.84 12.20
N HIS A 58 -18.07 -66.84 13.05
CA HIS A 58 -18.79 -67.02 14.31
C HIS A 58 -20.28 -67.36 14.08
N ALA A 59 -20.93 -66.68 13.13
CA ALA A 59 -22.31 -67.00 12.74
C ALA A 59 -22.46 -68.41 12.12
N GLU A 60 -21.46 -68.88 11.35
CA GLU A 60 -21.42 -70.26 10.88
C GLU A 60 -21.24 -71.29 12.01
N ALA A 61 -20.35 -71.02 12.97
CA ALA A 61 -20.14 -71.89 14.12
C ALA A 61 -21.42 -72.05 14.95
N LEU A 62 -22.14 -70.95 15.22
CA LEU A 62 -23.44 -70.97 15.90
C LEU A 62 -24.52 -71.75 15.13
N ARG A 63 -24.54 -71.66 13.79
CA ARG A 63 -25.45 -72.45 12.95
C ARG A 63 -25.20 -73.95 13.10
N ARG A 64 -23.94 -74.40 12.95
CA ARG A 64 -23.54 -75.82 13.07
C ARG A 64 -23.91 -76.39 14.46
N ALA A 65 -23.59 -75.67 15.54
CA ALA A 65 -23.99 -76.09 16.89
C ALA A 65 -25.52 -76.22 17.04
N SER A 66 -26.30 -75.34 16.40
CA SER A 66 -27.76 -75.43 16.40
C SER A 66 -28.31 -76.58 15.54
N GLU A 67 -27.57 -77.05 14.54
CA GLU A 67 -27.92 -78.18 13.68
C GLU A 67 -27.59 -79.51 14.39
N GLU A 68 -26.44 -79.59 15.04
CA GLU A 68 -26.02 -80.71 15.90
C GLU A 68 -27.01 -80.94 17.06
N ALA A 69 -27.44 -79.87 17.74
CA ALA A 69 -28.46 -79.94 18.79
C ALA A 69 -29.82 -80.46 18.29
N ARG A 70 -30.24 -80.08 17.08
CA ARG A 70 -31.47 -80.61 16.45
C ARG A 70 -31.32 -82.08 16.05
N ALA A 71 -30.16 -82.48 15.54
CA ALA A 71 -29.87 -83.86 15.19
C ALA A 71 -29.90 -84.79 16.42
N ALA A 72 -29.36 -84.33 17.55
CA ALA A 72 -29.41 -85.05 18.83
C ALA A 72 -30.85 -85.28 19.30
N GLY A 73 -31.68 -84.24 19.35
CA GLY A 73 -33.09 -84.36 19.76
C GLY A 73 -33.93 -85.26 18.86
N MET A 74 -33.65 -85.29 17.55
CA MET A 74 -34.29 -86.23 16.62
C MET A 74 -33.89 -87.69 16.87
N ALA A 75 -32.65 -87.96 17.27
CA ALA A 75 -32.20 -89.30 17.63
C ALA A 75 -32.86 -89.79 18.94
N GLU A 76 -33.01 -88.92 19.92
CA GLU A 76 -33.68 -89.22 21.20
C GLU A 76 -35.17 -89.53 21.00
N GLY A 77 -35.88 -88.75 20.17
CA GLY A 77 -37.28 -89.02 19.81
C GLY A 77 -37.49 -90.37 19.11
N LEU A 78 -36.56 -90.80 18.27
CA LEU A 78 -36.60 -92.12 17.62
C LEU A 78 -36.33 -93.28 18.62
N ALA A 79 -35.50 -93.05 19.64
CA ALA A 79 -35.29 -94.02 20.71
C ALA A 79 -36.54 -94.19 21.59
N ALA A 80 -37.25 -93.10 21.90
CA ALA A 80 -38.49 -93.14 22.66
C ALA A 80 -39.58 -93.98 21.94
N GLY A 81 -39.80 -93.75 20.64
CA GLY A 81 -40.79 -94.49 19.85
C GLY A 81 -40.52 -96.00 19.74
N ALA A 82 -39.29 -96.45 19.96
CA ALA A 82 -38.94 -97.88 19.96
C ALA A 82 -39.37 -98.61 21.25
N ALA A 83 -39.70 -97.90 22.34
CA ALA A 83 -40.05 -98.48 23.63
C ALA A 83 -41.53 -98.93 23.70
N GLU A 84 -42.46 -98.17 23.09
CA GLU A 84 -43.91 -98.43 23.20
C GLU A 84 -44.36 -99.72 22.49
N GLY A 85 -43.60 -100.20 21.50
CA GLY A 85 -43.95 -101.36 20.68
C GLY A 85 -43.90 -102.74 21.35
N ARG A 86 -43.60 -102.84 22.66
CA ARG A 86 -43.36 -104.12 23.35
C ARG A 86 -44.33 -104.48 24.49
N ALA A 87 -45.45 -103.77 24.62
CA ALA A 87 -46.38 -103.90 25.76
C ALA A 87 -47.81 -104.35 25.37
N ALA A 88 -47.96 -105.44 24.60
CA ALA A 88 -49.28 -105.97 24.23
C ALA A 88 -49.37 -107.51 24.07
N ALA A 89 -50.54 -108.04 24.46
CA ALA A 89 -51.09 -109.37 24.17
C ALA A 89 -50.44 -110.63 24.81
N GLY A 90 -51.09 -111.17 25.85
CA GLY A 90 -50.80 -112.51 26.38
C GLY A 90 -51.83 -113.06 27.38
N ALA A 91 -52.98 -113.56 26.92
CA ALA A 91 -53.96 -114.26 27.78
C ALA A 91 -54.91 -115.23 27.03
N LYS A 92 -55.06 -116.47 27.53
CA LYS A 92 -56.18 -117.40 27.27
C LYS A 92 -56.42 -118.31 28.49
N ARG A 93 -57.47 -119.14 28.48
CA ARG A 93 -58.21 -119.59 29.69
C ARG A 93 -57.60 -120.75 30.52
N ARG A 94 -58.05 -120.78 31.79
CA ARG A 94 -57.90 -121.74 32.92
C ARG A 94 -58.51 -123.16 32.64
N PRO A 95 -58.54 -124.18 33.57
CA PRO A 95 -58.16 -124.21 35.00
C PRO A 95 -57.47 -125.50 35.56
N SER A 96 -57.33 -125.53 36.91
CA SER A 96 -56.84 -126.60 37.80
C SER A 96 -55.31 -126.73 37.90
N ALA A 97 -54.80 -127.05 39.10
CA ALA A 97 -53.43 -126.80 39.60
C ALA A 97 -52.96 -125.31 39.60
N PHE A 98 -53.45 -124.48 38.68
CA PHE A 98 -53.20 -123.03 38.59
C PHE A 98 -53.90 -122.15 39.65
N ALA A 99 -54.40 -122.73 40.76
CA ALA A 99 -55.09 -121.95 41.81
C ALA A 99 -54.09 -121.35 42.80
N GLU A 100 -53.40 -122.20 43.57
CA GLU A 100 -52.32 -121.81 44.50
C GLU A 100 -51.13 -121.17 43.75
N LEU A 101 -50.83 -121.66 42.55
CA LEU A 101 -49.87 -121.01 41.65
C LEU A 101 -50.37 -119.65 41.14
N GLY A 102 -51.69 -119.47 40.98
CA GLY A 102 -52.29 -118.19 40.59
C GLY A 102 -52.30 -117.15 41.71
N GLU A 103 -52.50 -117.59 42.95
CA GLU A 103 -52.33 -116.81 44.18
C GLU A 103 -50.87 -116.37 44.34
N ARG A 104 -49.91 -117.31 44.29
CA ARG A 104 -48.47 -116.98 44.32
C ARG A 104 -48.02 -116.11 43.15
N ILE A 105 -48.62 -116.24 41.95
CA ILE A 105 -48.34 -115.34 40.82
C ILE A 105 -48.95 -113.95 41.07
N ALA A 106 -50.11 -113.84 41.71
CA ALA A 106 -50.65 -112.54 42.13
C ALA A 106 -49.72 -111.88 43.17
N ASP A 107 -49.26 -112.62 44.19
CA ASP A 107 -48.27 -112.12 45.16
C ASP A 107 -46.99 -111.63 44.49
N ILE A 108 -46.45 -112.40 43.53
CA ILE A 108 -45.26 -112.03 42.76
C ILE A 108 -45.51 -110.79 41.88
N LEU A 109 -46.70 -110.66 41.28
CA LEU A 109 -47.05 -109.50 40.48
C LEU A 109 -47.24 -108.24 41.35
N THR A 110 -47.92 -108.35 42.49
CA THR A 110 -48.06 -107.24 43.45
C THR A 110 -46.71 -106.83 44.03
N LEU A 111 -45.85 -107.78 44.41
CA LEU A 111 -44.48 -107.48 44.85
C LEU A 111 -43.65 -106.82 43.73
N ALA A 112 -43.81 -107.25 42.47
CA ALA A 112 -43.15 -106.62 41.33
C ALA A 112 -43.72 -105.23 40.99
N GLU A 113 -45.01 -104.99 41.21
CA GLU A 113 -45.64 -103.68 41.08
C GLU A 113 -45.18 -102.72 42.19
N GLU A 114 -45.06 -103.21 43.43
CA GLU A 114 -44.48 -102.49 44.58
C GLU A 114 -42.99 -102.18 44.36
N GLU A 115 -42.19 -103.16 43.90
CA GLU A 115 -40.77 -102.96 43.61
C GLU A 115 -40.57 -102.01 42.42
N ALA A 116 -41.40 -102.11 41.37
CA ALA A 116 -41.40 -101.15 40.27
C ALA A 116 -41.86 -99.75 40.71
N ALA A 117 -42.80 -99.64 41.67
CA ALA A 117 -43.18 -98.36 42.27
C ALA A 117 -42.04 -97.76 43.11
N GLN A 118 -41.33 -98.59 43.89
CA GLN A 118 -40.13 -98.17 44.62
C GLN A 118 -39.00 -97.74 43.67
N MET A 119 -38.76 -98.47 42.58
CA MET A 119 -37.75 -98.09 41.58
C MET A 119 -38.10 -96.77 40.89
N ARG A 120 -39.37 -96.55 40.52
CA ARG A 120 -39.83 -95.24 40.00
C ARG A 120 -39.67 -94.14 41.03
N GLY A 121 -40.06 -94.36 42.29
CA GLY A 121 -39.94 -93.37 43.36
C GLY A 121 -38.49 -93.00 43.68
N ARG A 122 -37.56 -93.96 43.64
CA ARG A 122 -36.11 -93.70 43.76
C ARG A 122 -35.60 -92.90 42.56
N ALA A 123 -35.84 -93.38 41.33
CA ALA A 123 -35.40 -92.70 40.11
C ALA A 123 -35.97 -91.26 39.99
N GLU A 124 -37.20 -91.02 40.46
CA GLU A 124 -37.77 -89.67 40.51
C GLU A 124 -37.10 -88.81 41.60
N ALA A 125 -36.83 -89.35 42.78
CA ALA A 125 -36.10 -88.63 43.84
C ALA A 125 -34.66 -88.30 43.42
N ASP A 126 -33.97 -89.22 42.75
CA ASP A 126 -32.63 -89.03 42.18
C ASP A 126 -32.69 -87.94 41.09
N ALA A 127 -33.65 -88.02 40.16
CA ALA A 127 -33.85 -87.02 39.11
C ALA A 127 -34.32 -85.66 39.65
N GLN A 128 -34.99 -85.58 40.80
CA GLN A 128 -35.27 -84.32 41.50
C GLN A 128 -33.99 -83.77 42.19
N THR A 129 -33.13 -84.64 42.71
CA THR A 129 -31.87 -84.26 43.35
C THR A 129 -30.90 -83.67 42.33
N SER A 130 -30.61 -84.38 41.23
CA SER A 130 -29.73 -83.86 40.18
C SER A 130 -30.27 -82.63 39.46
N ARG A 131 -31.60 -82.42 39.42
CA ARG A 131 -32.18 -81.14 38.97
C ARG A 131 -31.87 -80.00 39.93
N ARG A 132 -32.03 -80.18 41.25
CA ARG A 132 -31.67 -79.17 42.26
C ARG A 132 -30.17 -78.86 42.24
N GLU A 133 -29.32 -79.87 42.07
CA GLU A 133 -27.86 -79.72 41.95
C GLU A 133 -27.48 -78.91 40.70
N ALA A 134 -28.07 -79.24 39.53
CA ALA A 134 -27.86 -78.50 38.30
C ALA A 134 -28.41 -77.06 38.35
N GLU A 135 -29.57 -76.86 38.98
CA GLU A 135 -30.16 -75.53 39.21
C GLU A 135 -29.29 -74.67 40.13
N ALA A 136 -28.73 -75.26 41.20
CA ALA A 136 -27.80 -74.60 42.11
C ALA A 136 -26.50 -74.22 41.40
N ALA A 137 -25.84 -75.15 40.71
CA ALA A 137 -24.62 -74.87 39.95
C ALA A 137 -24.85 -73.79 38.87
N ALA A 138 -26.00 -73.82 38.18
CA ALA A 138 -26.36 -72.77 37.24
C ALA A 138 -26.64 -71.41 37.91
N GLN A 139 -27.13 -71.37 39.15
CA GLN A 139 -27.25 -70.13 39.93
C GLN A 139 -25.87 -69.61 40.36
N GLU A 140 -24.96 -70.47 40.81
CA GLU A 140 -23.60 -70.10 41.20
C GLU A 140 -22.81 -69.49 40.02
N VAL A 141 -22.82 -70.14 38.84
CA VAL A 141 -22.16 -69.65 37.63
C VAL A 141 -22.74 -68.29 37.17
N ARG A 142 -24.07 -68.10 37.23
CA ARG A 142 -24.69 -66.81 36.92
C ARG A 142 -24.28 -65.73 37.92
N ALA A 143 -24.32 -66.03 39.22
CA ALA A 143 -23.90 -65.10 40.26
C ALA A 143 -22.41 -64.75 40.16
N GLU A 144 -21.53 -65.66 39.73
CA GLU A 144 -20.12 -65.39 39.43
C GLU A 144 -19.95 -64.49 38.20
N ALA A 145 -20.63 -64.79 37.09
CA ALA A 145 -20.62 -63.95 35.89
C ALA A 145 -21.12 -62.52 36.18
N GLU A 146 -22.23 -62.38 36.92
CA GLU A 146 -22.77 -61.06 37.32
C GLU A 146 -21.79 -60.26 38.20
N ARG A 147 -21.03 -60.92 39.07
CA ARG A 147 -19.97 -60.31 39.89
C ARG A 147 -18.77 -59.89 39.05
N TYR A 148 -18.36 -60.71 38.08
CA TYR A 148 -17.29 -60.37 37.14
C TYR A 148 -17.69 -59.17 36.28
N ASP A 149 -18.88 -59.20 35.66
CA ASP A 149 -19.41 -58.11 34.84
C ASP A 149 -19.59 -56.81 35.64
N ALA A 150 -19.99 -56.89 36.92
CA ALA A 150 -20.05 -55.73 37.80
C ALA A 150 -18.66 -55.13 38.07
N THR A 151 -17.65 -55.97 38.26
CA THR A 151 -16.25 -55.56 38.48
C THR A 151 -15.70 -54.87 37.23
N ILE A 152 -15.78 -55.53 36.06
CA ILE A 152 -15.30 -54.98 34.78
C ILE A 152 -16.00 -53.65 34.43
N ARG A 153 -17.31 -53.51 34.71
CA ARG A 153 -18.02 -52.22 34.51
C ARG A 153 -17.56 -51.13 35.49
N SER A 154 -17.22 -51.48 36.73
CA SER A 154 -16.67 -50.54 37.73
C SER A 154 -15.27 -50.06 37.32
N ASP A 155 -14.42 -50.97 36.90
CA ASP A 155 -13.03 -50.68 36.52
C ASP A 155 -12.98 -49.87 35.20
N ALA A 156 -13.76 -50.27 34.19
CA ALA A 156 -13.91 -49.50 32.95
C ALA A 156 -14.54 -48.12 33.20
N GLY A 157 -15.50 -48.00 34.12
CA GLY A 157 -16.05 -46.71 34.55
C GLY A 157 -14.99 -45.81 35.18
N THR A 158 -14.14 -46.37 36.03
CA THR A 158 -13.03 -45.66 36.70
C THR A 158 -11.98 -45.20 35.69
N GLU A 159 -11.54 -46.06 34.77
CA GLU A 159 -10.58 -45.70 33.74
C GLU A 159 -11.13 -44.69 32.73
N VAL A 160 -12.42 -44.76 32.37
CA VAL A 160 -13.05 -43.72 31.54
C VAL A 160 -13.03 -42.37 32.25
N GLN A 161 -13.35 -42.29 33.54
CA GLN A 161 -13.28 -41.04 34.31
C GLN A 161 -11.84 -40.52 34.43
N ARG A 162 -10.86 -41.40 34.65
CA ARG A 162 -9.43 -41.05 34.68
C ARG A 162 -8.98 -40.47 33.33
N LEU A 163 -9.28 -41.15 32.23
CA LEU A 163 -8.93 -40.71 30.87
C LEU A 163 -9.64 -39.43 30.46
N THR A 164 -10.91 -39.23 30.82
CA THR A 164 -11.63 -37.97 30.56
C THR A 164 -11.04 -36.81 31.36
N THR A 165 -10.71 -37.02 32.64
CA THR A 165 -10.07 -35.98 33.48
C THR A 165 -8.68 -35.61 32.95
N GLU A 166 -7.91 -36.61 32.51
CA GLU A 166 -6.59 -36.43 31.91
C GLU A 166 -6.67 -35.73 30.53
N ALA A 167 -7.68 -36.05 29.71
CA ALA A 167 -7.91 -35.39 28.43
C ALA A 167 -8.36 -33.93 28.58
N LEU A 168 -9.25 -33.63 29.52
CA LEU A 168 -9.68 -32.26 29.84
C LEU A 168 -8.48 -31.42 30.30
N ARG A 169 -7.71 -31.92 31.28
CA ARG A 169 -6.50 -31.23 31.76
C ARG A 169 -5.52 -30.91 30.63
N ARG A 170 -5.27 -31.87 29.73
CA ARG A 170 -4.38 -31.66 28.56
C ARG A 170 -4.95 -30.64 27.58
N ALA A 171 -6.27 -30.50 27.46
CA ALA A 171 -6.90 -29.45 26.66
C ALA A 171 -6.71 -28.08 27.32
N ASP A 172 -6.92 -27.98 28.64
CA ASP A 172 -6.70 -26.75 29.42
C ASP A 172 -5.22 -26.31 29.35
N ASP A 173 -4.26 -27.23 29.58
CA ASP A 173 -2.82 -26.99 29.45
C ASP A 173 -2.44 -26.43 28.05
N VAL A 174 -3.15 -26.87 26.99
CA VAL A 174 -2.96 -26.40 25.60
C VAL A 174 -3.63 -25.04 25.35
N LEU A 175 -4.81 -24.78 25.93
CA LEU A 175 -5.47 -23.48 25.86
C LEU A 175 -4.67 -22.40 26.59
N ASP A 176 -4.21 -22.68 27.80
CA ASP A 176 -3.32 -21.79 28.58
C ASP A 176 -2.02 -21.50 27.84
N ALA A 177 -1.46 -22.48 27.14
CA ALA A 177 -0.27 -22.27 26.30
C ALA A 177 -0.60 -21.38 25.08
N ALA A 178 -1.71 -21.64 24.40
CA ALA A 178 -2.15 -20.86 23.24
C ALA A 178 -2.51 -19.41 23.60
N GLU A 179 -3.12 -19.15 24.76
CA GLU A 179 -3.40 -17.78 25.22
C GLU A 179 -2.11 -17.03 25.55
N ARG A 180 -1.15 -17.67 26.23
CA ARG A 180 0.17 -17.07 26.51
C ARG A 180 0.93 -16.75 25.22
N ASP A 181 0.99 -17.67 24.27
CA ASP A 181 1.59 -17.44 22.94
C ASP A 181 0.87 -16.30 22.19
N ALA A 182 -0.46 -16.27 22.21
CA ALA A 182 -1.24 -15.23 21.55
C ALA A 182 -1.07 -13.85 22.20
N LYS A 183 -0.95 -13.79 23.54
CA LYS A 183 -0.68 -12.57 24.29
C LYS A 183 0.73 -12.05 24.00
N ALA A 184 1.75 -12.90 24.09
CA ALA A 184 3.13 -12.51 23.79
C ALA A 184 3.27 -11.94 22.38
N ARG A 185 2.67 -12.59 21.37
CA ARG A 185 2.65 -12.09 19.99
C ARG A 185 1.93 -10.75 19.81
N ARG A 186 0.93 -10.42 20.64
CA ARG A 186 0.29 -9.09 20.65
C ARG A 186 1.20 -8.05 21.29
N GLU A 187 1.77 -8.34 22.45
CA GLU A 187 2.70 -7.44 23.15
C GLU A 187 3.95 -7.15 22.30
N GLU A 188 4.48 -8.15 21.58
CA GLU A 188 5.55 -7.97 20.57
C GLU A 188 5.10 -7.07 19.40
N ALA A 189 3.91 -7.28 18.84
CA ALA A 189 3.40 -6.50 17.72
C ALA A 189 3.09 -5.05 18.12
N GLU A 190 2.55 -4.82 19.32
CA GLU A 190 2.27 -3.50 19.90
C GLU A 190 3.58 -2.76 20.20
N ALA A 191 4.57 -3.42 20.81
CA ALA A 191 5.90 -2.85 21.05
C ALA A 191 6.64 -2.50 19.75
N LEU A 192 6.50 -3.33 18.71
CA LEU A 192 7.00 -3.01 17.37
C LEU A 192 6.25 -1.82 16.75
N TRP A 193 4.93 -1.76 16.85
CA TRP A 193 4.13 -0.68 16.27
C TRP A 193 4.41 0.68 16.93
N GLU A 194 4.34 0.76 18.26
CA GLU A 194 4.73 1.97 19.00
C GLU A 194 6.20 2.33 18.76
N GLY A 195 7.08 1.32 18.65
CA GLY A 195 8.49 1.50 18.29
C GLY A 195 8.71 2.08 16.89
N GLN A 196 7.85 1.81 15.91
CA GLN A 196 7.89 2.49 14.59
C GLN A 196 7.19 3.85 14.63
N ARG A 197 6.10 3.99 15.38
CA ARG A 197 5.36 5.25 15.55
C ARG A 197 6.22 6.32 16.21
N ALA A 198 6.97 5.97 17.26
CA ALA A 198 7.93 6.84 17.91
C ALA A 198 9.05 7.28 16.95
N LYS A 199 9.61 6.36 16.15
CA LYS A 199 10.62 6.69 15.12
C LYS A 199 10.07 7.59 14.02
N ALA A 200 8.83 7.36 13.58
CA ALA A 200 8.16 8.21 12.58
C ALA A 200 7.89 9.62 13.12
N ALA A 201 7.46 9.74 14.38
CA ALA A 201 7.26 11.02 15.05
C ALA A 201 8.59 11.77 15.26
N GLN A 202 9.66 11.08 15.66
CA GLN A 202 11.00 11.66 15.77
C GLN A 202 11.49 12.15 14.40
N ALA A 203 11.43 11.31 13.36
CA ALA A 203 11.85 11.69 12.02
C ALA A 203 11.05 12.89 11.47
N ALA A 204 9.74 12.97 11.76
CA ALA A 204 8.93 14.13 11.42
C ALA A 204 9.42 15.41 12.12
N ALA A 205 9.71 15.35 13.42
CA ALA A 205 10.27 16.49 14.17
C ALA A 205 11.67 16.91 13.65
N ASP A 206 12.53 15.94 13.31
CA ASP A 206 13.85 16.21 12.70
C ASP A 206 13.71 16.86 11.30
N PHE A 207 12.70 16.46 10.51
CA PHE A 207 12.38 17.12 9.24
C PHE A 207 11.78 18.51 9.43
N GLU A 208 10.90 18.73 10.41
CA GLU A 208 10.36 20.06 10.72
C GLU A 208 11.45 21.02 11.21
N MET A 209 12.35 20.57 12.08
CA MET A 209 13.51 21.34 12.52
C MET A 209 14.43 21.70 11.34
N THR A 210 14.79 20.73 10.50
CA THR A 210 15.65 21.00 9.33
C THR A 210 14.97 21.83 8.24
N LEU A 211 13.63 21.91 8.22
CA LEU A 211 12.87 22.87 7.39
C LEU A 211 12.82 24.27 8.01
N ALA A 212 12.70 24.39 9.35
CA ALA A 212 12.79 25.66 10.05
C ALA A 212 14.17 26.31 9.87
N ASP A 213 15.24 25.57 10.14
CA ASP A 213 16.65 25.90 9.86
C ASP A 213 16.87 26.49 8.46
N ARG A 214 16.23 25.90 7.44
CA ARG A 214 16.36 26.31 6.04
C ARG A 214 15.54 27.55 5.72
N ARG A 215 14.40 27.74 6.38
CA ARG A 215 13.59 28.96 6.26
C ARG A 215 14.30 30.14 6.92
N GLU A 216 14.78 29.98 8.15
CA GLU A 216 15.50 31.04 8.87
C GLU A 216 16.75 31.51 8.11
N ARG A 217 17.59 30.57 7.63
CA ARG A 217 18.75 30.92 6.79
C ARG A 217 18.37 31.61 5.49
N ALA A 218 17.27 31.19 4.84
CA ALA A 218 16.80 31.84 3.61
C ALA A 218 16.22 33.24 3.87
N GLU A 219 15.57 33.46 5.02
CA GLU A 219 15.12 34.78 5.46
C GLU A 219 16.29 35.69 5.83
N GLU A 220 17.34 35.18 6.50
CA GLU A 220 18.56 35.92 6.79
C GLU A 220 19.28 36.33 5.49
N ASP A 221 19.52 35.38 4.58
CA ASP A 221 20.06 35.64 3.24
C ASP A 221 19.26 36.71 2.47
N PHE A 222 17.93 36.65 2.56
CA PHE A 222 17.06 37.64 1.92
C PHE A 222 17.15 39.01 2.58
N ARG A 223 17.15 39.09 3.91
CA ARG A 223 17.30 40.36 4.67
C ARG A 223 18.65 41.01 4.35
N VAL A 224 19.75 40.25 4.32
CA VAL A 224 21.09 40.74 3.97
C VAL A 224 21.14 41.27 2.53
N ARG A 225 20.56 40.54 1.56
CA ARG A 225 20.52 40.98 0.15
C ARG A 225 19.65 42.22 -0.05
N THR A 226 18.51 42.31 0.62
CA THR A 226 17.62 43.47 0.56
C THR A 226 18.29 44.71 1.18
N ALA A 227 18.89 44.60 2.37
CA ALA A 227 19.62 45.71 2.99
C ALA A 227 20.80 46.20 2.12
N ALA A 228 21.55 45.29 1.49
CA ALA A 228 22.62 45.65 0.56
C ALA A 228 22.10 46.33 -0.73
N ALA A 229 20.93 45.93 -1.23
CA ALA A 229 20.28 46.59 -2.37
C ALA A 229 19.73 47.97 -2.02
N GLU A 230 19.17 48.14 -0.81
CA GLU A 230 18.72 49.42 -0.27
C GLU A 230 19.88 50.39 -0.06
N GLU A 231 21.02 49.93 0.46
CA GLU A 231 22.24 50.76 0.59
C GLU A 231 22.77 51.21 -0.78
N GLN A 232 22.79 50.31 -1.77
CA GLN A 232 23.20 50.61 -3.14
C GLN A 232 22.25 51.63 -3.79
N LEU A 233 20.94 51.47 -3.65
CA LEU A 233 19.95 52.43 -4.14
C LEU A 233 20.15 53.80 -3.48
N ALA A 234 20.25 53.85 -2.15
CA ALA A 234 20.50 55.08 -1.41
C ALA A 234 21.84 55.73 -1.79
N ALA A 235 22.86 54.95 -2.19
CA ALA A 235 24.13 55.48 -2.70
C ALA A 235 23.97 56.12 -4.09
N VAL A 236 23.25 55.47 -5.00
CA VAL A 236 22.92 56.00 -6.33
C VAL A 236 22.05 57.26 -6.24
N GLU A 237 21.06 57.28 -5.35
CA GLU A 237 20.23 58.46 -5.10
C GLU A 237 21.03 59.65 -4.55
N ARG A 238 21.93 59.40 -3.58
CA ARG A 238 22.86 60.43 -3.07
C ARG A 238 23.76 60.97 -4.19
N ALA A 239 24.32 60.10 -5.03
CA ALA A 239 25.15 60.50 -6.16
C ALA A 239 24.36 61.31 -7.21
N ALA A 240 23.13 60.89 -7.53
CA ALA A 240 22.25 61.61 -8.45
C ALA A 240 21.80 62.98 -7.91
N ALA A 241 21.53 63.09 -6.60
CA ALA A 241 21.23 64.36 -5.95
C ALA A 241 22.44 65.31 -5.96
N GLN A 242 23.65 64.80 -5.70
CA GLN A 242 24.89 65.57 -5.79
C GLN A 242 25.16 66.04 -7.23
N ALA A 243 25.00 65.17 -8.23
CA ALA A 243 25.17 65.52 -9.64
C ALA A 243 24.19 66.63 -10.08
N ARG A 244 22.90 66.52 -9.71
CA ARG A 244 21.90 67.58 -9.96
C ARG A 244 22.30 68.90 -9.31
N ALA A 245 22.68 68.88 -8.03
CA ALA A 245 23.10 70.09 -7.31
C ALA A 245 24.39 70.72 -7.86
N LEU A 246 25.27 69.95 -8.50
CA LEU A 246 26.43 70.48 -9.23
C LEU A 246 26.00 71.13 -10.55
N SER A 247 25.19 70.45 -11.38
CA SER A 247 24.70 71.02 -12.64
C SER A 247 23.82 72.26 -12.43
N GLU A 248 23.02 72.32 -11.37
CA GLU A 248 22.27 73.52 -10.97
C GLU A 248 23.19 74.70 -10.65
N ARG A 249 24.29 74.46 -9.92
CA ARG A 249 25.31 75.49 -9.65
C ARG A 249 26.01 75.94 -10.93
N GLU A 250 26.42 75.01 -11.79
CA GLU A 250 27.04 75.31 -13.08
C GLU A 250 26.13 76.16 -13.97
N VAL A 251 24.83 75.86 -14.01
CA VAL A 251 23.81 76.65 -14.73
C VAL A 251 23.61 78.03 -14.12
N ILE A 252 23.50 78.14 -12.78
CA ILE A 252 23.38 79.42 -12.07
C ILE A 252 24.61 80.31 -12.33
N GLU A 253 25.81 79.74 -12.25
CA GLU A 253 27.06 80.43 -12.54
C GLU A 253 27.18 80.82 -14.01
N ALA A 254 26.84 79.92 -14.95
CA ALA A 254 26.87 80.22 -16.38
C ALA A 254 25.90 81.35 -16.73
N ALA A 255 24.69 81.34 -16.17
CA ALA A 255 23.73 82.43 -16.31
C ALA A 255 24.24 83.73 -15.66
N ALA A 256 24.96 83.67 -14.54
CA ALA A 256 25.59 84.84 -13.93
C ALA A 256 26.75 85.40 -14.77
N ARG A 257 27.60 84.54 -15.36
CA ARG A 257 28.67 84.92 -16.30
C ARG A 257 28.08 85.55 -17.56
N ALA A 258 27.06 84.94 -18.15
CA ALA A 258 26.37 85.46 -19.34
C ALA A 258 25.70 86.82 -19.08
N ARG A 259 25.06 87.03 -17.92
CA ARG A 259 24.51 88.33 -17.52
C ARG A 259 25.59 89.41 -17.45
N ARG A 260 26.72 89.15 -16.77
CA ARG A 260 27.84 90.11 -16.70
C ARG A 260 28.37 90.50 -18.07
N ILE A 261 28.58 89.53 -18.97
CA ILE A 261 29.06 89.80 -20.34
C ILE A 261 28.04 90.65 -21.12
N LEU A 262 26.73 90.42 -20.93
CA LEU A 262 25.68 91.24 -21.55
C LEU A 262 25.59 92.65 -20.94
N GLU A 263 25.80 92.80 -19.64
CA GLU A 263 25.85 94.08 -18.93
C GLU A 263 27.08 94.91 -19.34
N GLU A 264 28.24 94.26 -19.44
CA GLU A 264 29.51 94.84 -19.88
C GLU A 264 29.44 95.28 -21.36
N ALA A 265 29.00 94.40 -22.27
CA ALA A 265 28.83 94.74 -23.68
C ALA A 265 27.75 95.82 -23.92
N GLN A 266 26.69 95.87 -23.10
CA GLN A 266 25.72 96.98 -23.13
C GLN A 266 26.35 98.29 -22.64
N HIS A 267 27.21 98.23 -21.62
CA HIS A 267 27.93 99.40 -21.13
C HIS A 267 28.92 99.94 -22.18
N GLU A 268 29.77 99.08 -22.75
CA GLU A 268 30.66 99.43 -23.86
C GLU A 268 29.90 100.00 -25.06
N ALA A 269 28.81 99.36 -25.50
CA ALA A 269 27.97 99.88 -26.58
C ALA A 269 27.38 101.26 -26.24
N SER A 270 26.96 101.50 -24.99
CA SER A 270 26.47 102.80 -24.55
C SER A 270 27.56 103.87 -24.52
N GLN A 271 28.79 103.52 -24.11
CA GLN A 271 29.95 104.40 -24.16
C GLN A 271 30.33 104.75 -25.60
N LEU A 272 30.48 103.76 -26.48
CA LEU A 272 30.81 103.95 -27.90
C LEU A 272 29.76 104.79 -28.63
N ILE A 273 28.47 104.60 -28.33
CA ILE A 273 27.39 105.45 -28.87
C ILE A 273 27.46 106.88 -28.30
N GLY A 274 27.87 107.04 -27.03
CA GLY A 274 28.17 108.33 -26.41
C GLY A 274 29.30 109.06 -27.11
N GLU A 275 30.48 108.44 -27.20
CA GLU A 275 31.66 108.98 -27.89
C GLU A 275 31.37 109.30 -29.36
N ALA A 276 30.65 108.43 -30.08
CA ALA A 276 30.25 108.67 -31.45
C ALA A 276 29.31 109.88 -31.60
N ARG A 277 28.40 110.09 -30.64
CA ARG A 277 27.55 111.30 -30.59
C ARG A 277 28.38 112.54 -30.29
N GLU A 278 29.21 112.54 -29.25
CA GLU A 278 30.09 113.68 -28.94
C GLU A 278 31.05 114.02 -30.08
N ARG A 279 31.50 113.03 -30.84
CA ARG A 279 32.35 113.21 -32.02
C ARG A 279 31.55 113.76 -33.19
N ALA A 280 30.33 113.27 -33.42
CA ALA A 280 29.42 113.83 -34.42
C ALA A 280 29.01 115.28 -34.08
N ASP A 281 28.78 115.60 -32.81
CA ASP A 281 28.40 116.94 -32.35
C ASP A 281 29.59 117.91 -32.37
N ARG A 282 30.82 117.45 -32.08
CA ARG A 282 32.05 118.20 -32.38
C ARG A 282 32.19 118.48 -33.87
N ILE A 283 32.06 117.45 -34.73
CA ILE A 283 32.14 117.61 -36.20
C ILE A 283 31.04 118.56 -36.71
N ARG A 284 29.83 118.52 -36.16
CA ARG A 284 28.74 119.47 -36.47
C ARG A 284 29.12 120.90 -36.07
N ALA A 285 29.57 121.11 -34.83
CA ALA A 285 29.95 122.44 -34.35
C ALA A 285 31.18 123.01 -35.07
N GLU A 286 32.13 122.16 -35.46
CA GLU A 286 33.29 122.53 -36.30
C GLU A 286 32.83 122.88 -37.72
N SER A 287 31.98 122.04 -38.33
CA SER A 287 31.37 122.32 -39.64
C SER A 287 30.52 123.60 -39.63
N GLU A 288 29.80 123.88 -38.55
CA GLU A 288 28.99 125.10 -38.40
C GLU A 288 29.86 126.35 -38.19
N ARG A 289 30.99 126.23 -37.49
CA ARG A 289 32.03 127.28 -37.42
C ARG A 289 32.67 127.52 -38.79
N GLU A 290 32.99 126.46 -39.53
CA GLU A 290 33.53 126.58 -40.90
C GLU A 290 32.51 127.18 -41.88
N LEU A 291 31.24 126.74 -41.81
CA LEU A 291 30.13 127.26 -42.61
C LEU A 291 29.83 128.73 -42.30
N SER A 292 29.82 129.12 -41.03
CA SER A 292 29.63 130.53 -40.64
C SER A 292 30.84 131.39 -41.01
N ALA A 293 32.07 130.89 -40.87
CA ALA A 293 33.28 131.56 -41.36
C ALA A 293 33.33 131.62 -42.90
N ALA A 294 32.76 130.65 -43.61
CA ALA A 294 32.59 130.65 -45.07
C ALA A 294 31.49 131.62 -45.51
N ALA A 295 30.38 131.69 -44.78
CA ALA A 295 29.31 132.67 -44.99
C ALA A 295 29.82 134.09 -44.75
N GLN A 296 30.55 134.36 -43.66
CA GLN A 296 31.20 135.64 -43.41
C GLN A 296 32.21 136.02 -44.51
N ARG A 297 32.98 135.06 -45.04
CA ARG A 297 33.86 135.27 -46.20
C ARG A 297 33.07 135.56 -47.48
N ARG A 298 32.00 134.82 -47.76
CA ARG A 298 31.08 135.08 -48.89
C ARG A 298 30.43 136.45 -48.78
N ASP A 299 30.03 136.85 -47.57
CA ASP A 299 29.28 138.08 -47.35
C ASP A 299 30.19 139.30 -47.27
N SER A 300 31.45 139.15 -46.84
CA SER A 300 32.47 140.19 -47.04
C SER A 300 32.87 140.33 -48.51
N ILE A 301 32.94 139.24 -49.28
CA ILE A 301 33.11 139.29 -50.74
C ILE A 301 31.91 139.95 -51.42
N ASN A 302 30.67 139.63 -51.01
CA ASN A 302 29.46 140.28 -51.52
C ASN A 302 29.40 141.77 -51.13
N ALA A 303 29.86 142.14 -49.93
CA ALA A 303 29.99 143.54 -49.52
C ALA A 303 31.06 144.28 -50.34
N GLN A 304 32.20 143.66 -50.60
CA GLN A 304 33.24 144.19 -51.50
C GLN A 304 32.70 144.36 -52.93
N LEU A 305 32.04 143.35 -53.49
CA LEU A 305 31.41 143.41 -54.82
C LEU A 305 30.27 144.43 -54.89
N THR A 306 29.52 144.63 -53.81
CA THR A 306 28.48 145.65 -53.72
C THR A 306 29.10 147.04 -53.63
N ASN A 307 30.16 147.23 -52.86
CA ASN A 307 30.91 148.48 -52.79
C ASN A 307 31.60 148.81 -54.13
N VAL A 308 32.12 147.81 -54.84
CA VAL A 308 32.62 147.96 -56.23
C VAL A 308 31.48 148.30 -57.21
N ARG A 309 30.30 147.67 -57.10
CA ARG A 309 29.11 148.08 -57.89
C ARG A 309 28.67 149.51 -57.56
N GLN A 310 28.75 149.93 -56.30
CA GLN A 310 28.43 151.28 -55.85
C GLN A 310 29.44 152.29 -56.43
N MET A 311 30.75 151.99 -56.37
CA MET A 311 31.81 152.81 -56.94
C MET A 311 31.71 152.93 -58.48
N LEU A 312 31.36 151.82 -59.17
CA LEU A 312 31.09 151.82 -60.60
C LEU A 312 29.83 152.65 -60.93
N ALA A 313 28.77 152.56 -60.12
CA ALA A 313 27.57 153.39 -60.26
C ALA A 313 27.81 154.89 -59.99
N THR A 314 28.83 155.26 -59.20
CA THR A 314 29.25 156.65 -59.01
C THR A 314 30.17 157.19 -60.10
N LEU A 315 30.70 156.35 -61.00
CA LEU A 315 31.61 156.75 -62.09
C LEU A 315 31.04 156.51 -63.50
N SER A 316 29.89 155.85 -63.64
CA SER A 316 29.23 155.61 -64.92
C SER A 316 27.71 155.81 -64.81
N GLY A 317 27.20 156.87 -65.43
CA GLY A 317 25.78 157.19 -65.45
C GLY A 317 25.09 156.77 -66.75
N SER A 318 24.25 155.74 -66.70
CA SER A 318 23.16 155.51 -67.67
C SER A 318 22.07 154.60 -67.08
N ALA A 319 20.85 154.75 -67.59
CA ALA A 319 19.74 153.80 -67.42
C ALA A 319 19.45 153.10 -68.78
N PRO A 320 18.28 152.49 -69.03
CA PRO A 320 17.99 151.07 -68.75
C PRO A 320 17.58 150.26 -70.01
N LEU A 321 17.33 148.95 -69.89
CA LEU A 321 16.39 148.05 -70.65
C LEU A 321 16.61 146.59 -70.11
N ILE A 322 15.63 145.74 -69.77
CA ILE A 322 14.55 145.00 -70.50
C ILE A 322 15.01 143.73 -71.26
N GLY A 323 14.39 142.59 -70.91
CA GLY A 323 14.36 141.31 -71.66
C GLY A 323 15.46 140.28 -71.29
N THR A 324 15.27 138.97 -71.44
CA THR A 324 14.06 138.13 -71.68
C THR A 324 14.33 136.67 -71.29
N ASP A 325 13.26 135.96 -70.94
CA ASP A 325 12.96 134.51 -70.98
C ASP A 325 14.02 133.37 -71.10
N ALA A 326 13.68 132.30 -70.36
CA ALA A 326 13.70 130.88 -70.77
C ALA A 326 14.99 130.02 -70.88
N ALA A 327 14.69 128.71 -70.93
CA ALA A 327 15.49 127.56 -71.37
C ALA A 327 16.64 127.02 -70.49
N ALA A 328 16.43 125.79 -69.99
CA ALA A 328 17.51 124.82 -69.78
C ALA A 328 18.03 124.30 -71.14
N PRO A 329 19.17 123.60 -71.18
CA PRO A 329 19.03 122.18 -71.56
C PRO A 329 19.99 121.18 -70.90
N ALA A 330 19.52 119.92 -70.88
CA ALA A 330 20.22 118.66 -71.16
C ALA A 330 21.60 118.36 -70.53
N ALA A 331 21.66 117.22 -69.83
CA ALA A 331 22.85 116.37 -69.79
C ALA A 331 23.05 115.61 -71.11
N PRO A 332 24.28 115.16 -71.39
CA PRO A 332 24.52 113.73 -71.70
C PRO A 332 25.74 113.18 -70.91
N ALA A 333 26.08 111.88 -70.87
CA ALA A 333 25.48 110.70 -71.47
C ALA A 333 25.72 109.43 -70.60
N SER A 334 24.70 108.58 -70.52
CA SER A 334 24.70 107.12 -70.85
C SER A 334 25.99 106.31 -70.62
N VAL A 335 26.06 105.33 -69.69
CA VAL A 335 25.57 103.90 -69.72
C VAL A 335 26.22 103.02 -70.82
N PRO A 336 26.09 101.66 -70.85
CA PRO A 336 25.46 100.67 -69.93
C PRO A 336 26.54 99.74 -69.29
N VAL A 337 26.35 98.49 -68.83
CA VAL A 337 25.29 97.43 -68.87
C VAL A 337 25.54 96.49 -67.64
N GLN A 338 24.69 95.59 -67.13
CA GLN A 338 23.45 94.90 -67.55
C GLN A 338 22.52 94.64 -66.34
N ARG A 339 21.46 93.84 -66.50
CA ARG A 339 20.49 93.36 -65.50
C ARG A 339 19.84 92.05 -66.01
N ALA A 340 19.62 91.03 -65.16
CA ALA A 340 18.57 90.01 -65.37
C ALA A 340 18.28 89.13 -64.13
N GLU A 341 17.09 89.29 -63.56
CA GLU A 341 16.17 88.18 -63.20
C GLU A 341 15.17 88.03 -64.39
N PRO A 342 14.33 86.97 -64.54
CA PRO A 342 13.71 86.13 -63.49
C PRO A 342 13.63 84.60 -63.80
N ALA A 343 12.84 83.86 -63.01
CA ALA A 343 12.53 82.41 -63.10
C ALA A 343 11.45 82.07 -64.17
N PRO A 344 10.95 80.81 -64.37
CA PRO A 344 11.28 79.46 -63.83
C PRO A 344 11.57 78.45 -65.02
N PRO A 345 11.25 77.11 -65.06
CA PRO A 345 10.84 76.09 -64.06
C PRO A 345 11.50 74.67 -64.20
N SER A 346 11.04 73.71 -63.36
CA SER A 346 10.91 72.24 -63.56
C SER A 346 12.04 71.36 -64.17
N ALA A 347 12.68 70.51 -63.34
CA ALA A 347 12.56 69.03 -63.37
C ALA A 347 13.38 68.24 -62.31
N GLN A 348 12.73 67.29 -61.63
CA GLN A 348 13.23 65.98 -61.12
C GLN A 348 14.59 65.82 -60.38
N HIS A 349 14.59 65.84 -59.04
CA HIS A 349 14.88 64.65 -58.18
C HIS A 349 14.75 64.95 -56.66
N ALA A 350 14.37 63.95 -55.87
CA ALA A 350 14.21 64.01 -54.40
C ALA A 350 14.10 62.56 -53.80
N PRO A 351 13.96 62.35 -52.48
CA PRO A 351 14.98 62.56 -51.44
C PRO A 351 15.07 61.40 -50.42
N ALA A 352 15.98 61.46 -49.43
CA ALA A 352 15.94 60.61 -48.23
C ALA A 352 16.68 61.22 -47.01
N PRO A 353 16.00 61.51 -45.88
CA PRO A 353 16.60 61.84 -44.58
C PRO A 353 16.47 60.70 -43.54
N ALA A 354 17.11 60.84 -42.38
CA ALA A 354 17.13 59.84 -41.30
C ALA A 354 16.38 60.28 -40.03
N ALA A 355 15.87 59.33 -39.24
CA ALA A 355 15.30 59.52 -37.89
C ALA A 355 15.37 58.23 -37.04
N ALA A 356 15.21 58.36 -35.72
CA ALA A 356 15.34 57.28 -34.72
C ALA A 356 13.98 56.84 -34.12
N PRO A 357 13.89 55.70 -33.38
CA PRO A 357 12.61 55.07 -33.02
C PRO A 357 12.18 55.18 -31.53
N VAL A 358 10.86 55.22 -31.25
CA VAL A 358 10.17 54.60 -30.09
C VAL A 358 8.62 54.60 -30.29
N HIS A 359 7.94 53.54 -29.79
CA HIS A 359 6.52 53.29 -29.38
C HIS A 359 5.36 54.30 -29.70
N HIS A 360 4.06 53.95 -29.83
CA HIS A 360 3.24 52.77 -29.41
C HIS A 360 1.83 52.73 -30.09
N ALA A 361 1.32 51.54 -30.53
CA ALA A 361 -0.13 51.12 -30.70
C ALA A 361 -1.14 51.97 -31.56
N PRO A 362 -2.37 51.51 -31.95
CA PRO A 362 -3.08 50.24 -31.64
C PRO A 362 -3.81 49.45 -32.79
N ALA A 363 -4.09 48.17 -32.48
CA ALA A 363 -5.20 47.24 -32.84
C ALA A 363 -6.10 47.35 -34.12
N ALA A 364 -6.12 46.26 -34.92
CA ALA A 364 -7.31 45.47 -35.37
C ALA A 364 -6.88 44.25 -36.26
N ALA A 365 -7.51 43.07 -36.32
CA ALA A 365 -8.38 42.36 -35.36
C ALA A 365 -8.54 40.84 -35.70
N GLN A 366 -8.06 39.95 -34.82
CA GLN A 366 -8.61 38.61 -34.43
C GLN A 366 -8.84 37.48 -35.50
N PRO A 367 -8.98 36.16 -35.11
CA PRO A 367 -9.25 35.60 -33.78
C PRO A 367 -8.26 34.54 -33.22
N LEU A 368 -8.61 34.03 -32.03
CA LEU A 368 -7.95 33.07 -31.11
C LEU A 368 -8.80 31.76 -30.99
N PRO A 369 -8.55 30.72 -30.12
CA PRO A 369 -7.80 30.73 -28.85
C PRO A 369 -7.08 29.45 -28.29
N MET A 370 -6.21 29.67 -27.29
CA MET A 370 -5.69 28.74 -26.23
C MET A 370 -4.83 27.54 -26.72
N THR A 371 -3.89 26.93 -25.96
CA THR A 371 -3.69 26.69 -24.49
C THR A 371 -2.23 26.94 -24.02
N PRO A 372 -1.86 26.82 -22.71
CA PRO A 372 -0.67 27.51 -22.13
C PRO A 372 0.62 26.68 -21.97
N ALA A 373 1.65 27.34 -21.41
CA ALA A 373 3.05 26.90 -21.31
C ALA A 373 3.36 25.86 -20.19
N ALA A 374 4.57 25.31 -20.24
CA ALA A 374 5.01 24.16 -19.44
C ALA A 374 5.70 24.49 -18.09
N ALA A 375 5.60 23.54 -17.16
CA ALA A 375 6.38 23.44 -15.92
C ALA A 375 6.81 21.95 -15.72
N PRO A 376 7.85 21.64 -14.90
CA PRO A 376 8.64 20.42 -15.08
C PRO A 376 8.22 19.21 -14.22
N MET A 377 8.37 17.99 -14.75
CA MET A 377 8.32 16.74 -13.97
C MET A 377 9.27 15.64 -14.51
N SER A 378 9.90 14.93 -13.55
CA SER A 378 10.36 13.53 -13.53
C SER A 378 11.15 12.89 -14.70
N PRO A 379 12.37 12.36 -14.45
CA PRO A 379 13.03 11.41 -15.36
C PRO A 379 12.46 9.98 -15.22
N ALA A 380 12.42 9.23 -16.32
CA ALA A 380 12.06 7.80 -16.31
C ALA A 380 13.28 6.89 -16.09
N PRO A 381 13.14 5.74 -15.40
CA PRO A 381 14.25 4.81 -15.17
C PRO A 381 14.52 3.92 -16.41
N MET A 382 15.76 3.92 -16.88
CA MET A 382 16.26 2.89 -17.82
C MET A 382 16.87 1.71 -17.04
N SER A 383 16.58 0.49 -17.48
CA SER A 383 17.17 -0.74 -16.93
C SER A 383 18.53 -1.05 -17.58
N PRO A 384 19.59 -1.33 -16.80
CA PRO A 384 20.76 -2.07 -17.27
C PRO A 384 20.69 -3.55 -16.86
N ALA A 385 21.24 -4.43 -17.70
CA ALA A 385 21.39 -5.86 -17.41
C ALA A 385 22.60 -6.15 -16.48
N PRO A 386 22.62 -7.28 -15.75
CA PRO A 386 23.71 -7.60 -14.84
C PRO A 386 24.95 -8.12 -15.57
N MET A 387 26.14 -7.63 -15.17
CA MET A 387 27.42 -8.28 -15.42
C MET A 387 28.09 -8.62 -14.08
N THR A 388 28.59 -9.85 -13.97
CA THR A 388 29.33 -10.34 -12.80
C THR A 388 30.83 -9.99 -12.89
N PRO A 389 31.47 -9.63 -11.76
CA PRO A 389 32.91 -9.73 -11.60
C PRO A 389 33.31 -11.01 -10.84
N ALA A 390 34.33 -11.71 -11.33
CA ALA A 390 34.97 -12.83 -10.64
C ALA A 390 36.01 -12.33 -9.59
N PRO A 391 36.39 -13.15 -8.59
CA PRO A 391 37.29 -12.71 -7.52
C PRO A 391 38.78 -12.77 -7.92
N PRO A 392 39.62 -11.82 -7.45
CA PRO A 392 41.07 -11.98 -7.45
C PRO A 392 41.54 -12.78 -6.22
N ALA A 393 42.63 -13.51 -6.37
CA ALA A 393 43.25 -14.33 -5.32
C ALA A 393 44.73 -13.96 -5.09
N ALA A 394 45.29 -14.51 -4.01
CA ALA A 394 46.71 -14.52 -3.64
C ALA A 394 47.36 -13.17 -3.23
N ALA A 395 48.10 -13.23 -2.13
CA ALA A 395 49.02 -12.18 -1.66
C ALA A 395 50.42 -12.79 -1.45
N PRO A 396 51.52 -12.01 -1.55
CA PRO A 396 52.85 -12.45 -1.17
C PRO A 396 53.38 -11.81 0.14
N MET A 397 53.77 -12.69 1.07
CA MET A 397 54.87 -12.57 2.05
C MET A 397 55.25 -11.23 2.71
N ALA A 398 54.91 -11.16 4.02
CA ALA A 398 55.86 -11.02 5.15
C ALA A 398 56.74 -9.75 5.33
N ALA A 399 56.40 -8.97 6.37
CA ALA A 399 57.33 -8.25 7.26
C ALA A 399 56.82 -8.39 8.72
N ALA A 400 57.65 -8.12 9.75
CA ALA A 400 57.40 -8.62 11.12
C ALA A 400 57.48 -7.56 12.25
N ARG A 401 56.88 -7.92 13.40
CA ARG A 401 56.84 -7.24 14.73
C ARG A 401 55.83 -6.08 14.87
N PRO A 402 55.39 -5.75 16.12
CA PRO A 402 55.08 -6.63 17.26
C PRO A 402 53.64 -6.41 17.78
N GLY A 403 53.07 -7.40 18.50
CA GLY A 403 51.68 -7.32 18.99
C GLY A 403 51.51 -6.63 20.36
N PRO A 404 50.38 -5.94 20.62
CA PRO A 404 50.01 -5.43 21.95
C PRO A 404 49.42 -6.54 22.85
N ALA A 405 49.34 -6.27 24.15
CA ALA A 405 48.98 -7.26 25.17
C ALA A 405 47.48 -7.62 25.22
N GLN A 406 47.20 -8.88 25.58
CA GLN A 406 45.84 -9.37 25.86
C GLN A 406 45.30 -8.79 27.18
N THR A 407 44.06 -8.32 27.18
CA THR A 407 43.38 -7.80 28.38
C THR A 407 42.87 -8.94 29.28
N PRO A 408 42.81 -8.73 30.62
CA PRO A 408 42.51 -9.81 31.58
C PRO A 408 41.15 -10.50 31.38
N MET A 409 40.16 -9.84 30.76
CA MET A 409 38.87 -10.45 30.43
C MET A 409 39.00 -11.62 29.44
N GLN A 410 39.92 -11.57 28.47
CA GLN A 410 40.13 -12.67 27.52
C GLN A 410 40.67 -13.92 28.24
N LYS A 411 41.55 -13.73 29.23
CA LYS A 411 42.09 -14.82 30.05
C LYS A 411 41.02 -15.45 30.95
N ALA A 412 40.10 -14.65 31.49
CA ALA A 412 38.96 -15.15 32.26
C ALA A 412 38.01 -16.01 31.40
N ALA A 413 37.65 -15.54 30.20
CA ALA A 413 36.80 -16.29 29.27
C ALA A 413 37.43 -17.63 28.85
N GLN A 414 38.75 -17.66 28.61
CA GLN A 414 39.46 -18.87 28.21
C GLN A 414 39.57 -19.90 29.35
N MET A 415 39.71 -19.47 30.61
CA MET A 415 39.71 -20.38 31.77
C MET A 415 38.32 -20.93 32.07
N ALA A 416 37.25 -20.16 31.86
CA ALA A 416 35.88 -20.65 31.99
C ALA A 416 35.56 -21.78 30.99
N ALA A 417 35.96 -21.60 29.71
CA ALA A 417 35.78 -22.61 28.67
C ALA A 417 36.55 -23.92 28.95
N GLN A 418 37.68 -23.86 29.67
CA GLN A 418 38.52 -25.01 29.96
C GLN A 418 38.08 -25.81 31.20
N ALA A 419 37.21 -25.24 32.05
CA ALA A 419 36.68 -25.92 33.24
C ALA A 419 35.55 -26.93 32.93
N ALA A 420 34.81 -26.76 31.83
CA ALA A 420 33.69 -27.61 31.46
C ALA A 420 34.09 -29.00 30.91
N ALA A 421 35.39 -29.26 30.72
CA ALA A 421 35.90 -30.44 30.01
C ALA A 421 36.47 -31.56 30.91
N ARG A 422 36.13 -31.59 32.21
CA ARG A 422 36.59 -32.61 33.17
C ARG A 422 35.54 -32.98 34.24
N MET A 423 34.78 -34.04 33.99
CA MET A 423 34.50 -35.19 34.91
C MET A 423 33.60 -36.22 34.17
N PRO A 424 33.53 -37.50 34.59
CA PRO A 424 33.07 -38.61 33.73
C PRO A 424 31.56 -38.93 33.83
N ALA A 425 31.07 -39.67 32.84
CA ALA A 425 29.72 -40.24 32.80
C ALA A 425 29.65 -41.65 33.43
N PRO A 426 28.48 -42.08 33.94
CA PRO A 426 28.19 -43.47 34.27
C PRO A 426 27.70 -44.28 33.05
N ALA A 427 28.02 -45.57 33.05
CA ALA A 427 27.54 -46.60 32.14
C ALA A 427 26.30 -47.32 32.72
N SER A 428 25.58 -48.25 32.06
CA SER A 428 25.24 -48.55 30.65
C SER A 428 24.38 -49.85 30.64
N LEU A 429 23.77 -50.22 29.50
CA LEU A 429 23.10 -51.51 29.21
C LEU A 429 21.74 -51.77 29.92
N PRO A 430 20.87 -52.66 29.37
CA PRO A 430 20.61 -52.96 27.96
C PRO A 430 19.10 -52.92 27.60
N ALA A 431 18.77 -52.99 26.30
CA ALA A 431 17.39 -53.07 25.82
C ALA A 431 16.89 -54.54 25.72
N PRO A 432 15.59 -54.81 25.97
CA PRO A 432 14.94 -56.06 25.57
C PRO A 432 14.42 -55.98 24.11
N LEU A 433 14.45 -57.11 23.40
CA LEU A 433 13.66 -57.29 22.18
C LEU A 433 12.22 -57.66 22.58
N SER A 434 11.22 -57.17 21.84
CA SER A 434 9.99 -57.91 21.52
C SER A 434 9.23 -57.20 20.40
N ALA A 435 8.55 -57.98 19.55
CA ALA A 435 7.74 -57.48 18.46
C ALA A 435 6.29 -57.22 18.93
N PRO A 436 5.57 -56.25 18.32
CA PRO A 436 4.13 -56.14 18.50
C PRO A 436 3.41 -57.24 17.71
N LEU A 437 2.71 -58.14 18.41
CA LEU A 437 1.63 -58.92 17.83
C LEU A 437 0.28 -58.24 18.14
N PRO A 438 -0.73 -58.37 17.27
CA PRO A 438 -1.94 -57.56 17.35
C PRO A 438 -2.90 -58.06 18.43
N VAL A 439 -3.61 -57.12 19.05
CA VAL A 439 -4.85 -57.36 19.80
C VAL A 439 -5.90 -56.43 19.21
N HIS A 440 -7.07 -56.98 18.83
CA HIS A 440 -8.21 -56.19 18.37
C HIS A 440 -8.92 -55.56 19.58
N ASP A 441 -9.30 -54.29 19.48
CA ASP A 441 -10.25 -53.64 20.39
C ASP A 441 -11.27 -52.82 19.57
N PRO A 442 -12.47 -53.36 19.32
CA PRO A 442 -13.50 -52.70 18.52
C PRO A 442 -14.51 -51.91 19.38
N LEU A 443 -15.05 -50.85 18.78
CA LEU A 443 -16.19 -50.03 19.24
C LEU A 443 -15.93 -48.96 20.33
N ARG A 444 -15.58 -47.74 19.88
CA ARG A 444 -16.06 -46.52 20.57
C ARG A 444 -16.42 -45.38 19.61
N VAL A 445 -17.55 -45.52 18.93
CA VAL A 445 -18.19 -44.41 18.19
C VAL A 445 -18.86 -43.45 19.17
N ALA A 446 -18.50 -42.17 19.11
CA ALA A 446 -19.14 -41.12 19.91
C ALA A 446 -20.08 -40.27 19.03
N LEU A 447 -21.39 -40.43 19.23
CA LEU A 447 -22.42 -39.62 18.57
C LEU A 447 -22.54 -38.24 19.22
N HIS A 448 -22.81 -37.21 18.41
CA HIS A 448 -23.08 -35.85 18.85
C HIS A 448 -24.59 -35.56 18.78
N PRO A 449 -25.20 -34.88 19.78
CA PRO A 449 -26.66 -34.74 19.86
C PRO A 449 -27.23 -33.57 19.02
N PRO A 450 -28.40 -33.72 18.38
CA PRO A 450 -29.11 -32.61 17.73
C PRO A 450 -29.97 -31.80 18.71
N ALA A 451 -30.28 -30.55 18.33
CA ALA A 451 -31.04 -29.58 19.13
C ALA A 451 -32.58 -29.75 19.00
N PRO A 452 -33.39 -29.27 19.96
CA PRO A 452 -34.84 -29.44 19.96
C PRO A 452 -35.57 -28.42 19.07
N LEU A 453 -36.67 -28.86 18.43
CA LEU A 453 -37.62 -27.99 17.71
C LEU A 453 -38.83 -27.64 18.57
N HIS A 454 -39.31 -26.40 18.47
CA HIS A 454 -40.60 -25.98 19.05
C HIS A 454 -41.77 -26.55 18.24
N GLY A 455 -42.86 -26.88 18.92
CA GLY A 455 -44.08 -27.40 18.29
C GLY A 455 -45.12 -26.32 17.98
N ALA A 456 -45.92 -26.57 16.94
CA ALA A 456 -47.23 -25.97 16.70
C ALA A 456 -48.14 -27.01 16.03
N ALA A 457 -49.39 -27.12 16.49
CA ALA A 457 -50.42 -27.97 15.86
C ALA A 457 -51.18 -27.19 14.76
N PRO A 458 -51.94 -27.84 13.86
CA PRO A 458 -53.30 -28.23 14.25
C PRO A 458 -53.91 -29.50 13.59
N ALA A 459 -54.87 -30.09 14.32
CA ALA A 459 -56.08 -30.81 13.87
C ALA A 459 -55.99 -32.11 13.00
N PRO A 460 -56.95 -33.06 13.14
CA PRO A 460 -56.94 -34.36 12.43
C PRO A 460 -57.98 -34.48 11.30
N GLY A 461 -57.77 -35.41 10.36
CA GLY A 461 -58.81 -35.86 9.42
C GLY A 461 -58.36 -36.95 8.42
N GLN A 462 -59.31 -37.84 8.07
CA GLN A 462 -59.35 -38.76 6.92
C GLN A 462 -58.31 -39.92 6.82
N GLU A 463 -58.74 -41.06 7.36
CA GLU A 463 -58.80 -42.45 6.81
C GLU A 463 -57.73 -43.04 5.84
N PRO A 464 -57.51 -44.38 5.89
CA PRO A 464 -56.37 -45.03 5.23
C PRO A 464 -56.66 -45.55 3.81
N GLY A 465 -55.65 -45.43 2.93
CA GLY A 465 -55.58 -46.16 1.66
C GLY A 465 -54.53 -47.26 1.71
N ALA A 466 -54.92 -48.52 1.57
CA ALA A 466 -54.01 -49.66 1.56
C ALA A 466 -53.81 -50.21 0.15
N ALA A 467 -52.55 -50.31 -0.30
CA ALA A 467 -52.11 -51.16 -1.41
C ALA A 467 -50.61 -51.46 -1.32
N ALA A 468 -50.24 -52.66 -1.71
CA ALA A 468 -48.89 -53.18 -1.92
C ALA A 468 -48.99 -54.21 -3.07
N PRO A 469 -47.91 -54.86 -3.53
CA PRO A 469 -46.52 -54.42 -3.72
C PRO A 469 -46.06 -54.72 -5.18
N ASP A 470 -44.75 -54.97 -5.36
CA ASP A 470 -44.12 -55.91 -6.32
C ASP A 470 -43.56 -55.44 -7.69
N ALA A 471 -42.46 -56.15 -8.04
CA ALA A 471 -41.89 -56.46 -9.36
C ALA A 471 -41.07 -55.40 -10.16
N ASP A 472 -39.75 -55.47 -9.96
CA ASP A 472 -38.72 -55.91 -10.93
C ASP A 472 -38.38 -55.15 -12.24
N ASP A 473 -37.08 -55.21 -12.55
CA ASP A 473 -36.35 -55.16 -13.83
C ASP A 473 -36.69 -54.11 -14.92
N ALA A 474 -35.75 -53.17 -15.09
CA ALA A 474 -35.13 -52.90 -16.39
C ALA A 474 -33.78 -52.16 -16.26
N ASP A 475 -32.69 -52.77 -16.78
CA ASP A 475 -31.48 -52.02 -17.14
C ASP A 475 -31.78 -51.05 -18.30
N VAL A 476 -31.44 -49.78 -18.16
CA VAL A 476 -31.25 -48.87 -19.30
C VAL A 476 -29.99 -48.04 -19.08
N ASP A 477 -29.01 -48.28 -19.95
CA ASP A 477 -27.71 -47.62 -19.98
C ASP A 477 -27.81 -46.19 -20.57
N THR A 478 -26.82 -45.35 -20.25
CA THR A 478 -26.45 -44.13 -20.98
C THR A 478 -27.47 -42.99 -21.01
N GLN A 479 -27.18 -41.92 -20.26
CA GLN A 479 -27.27 -40.58 -20.85
C GLN A 479 -26.22 -39.60 -20.31
N LEU A 480 -25.42 -39.08 -21.24
CA LEU A 480 -24.39 -38.08 -21.02
C LEU A 480 -25.04 -36.68 -20.98
N ILE A 481 -24.88 -35.95 -19.87
CA ILE A 481 -25.36 -34.55 -19.78
C ILE A 481 -24.18 -33.60 -19.97
N GLU A 482 -24.16 -32.95 -21.13
CA GLU A 482 -23.21 -31.87 -21.43
C GLU A 482 -23.53 -30.62 -20.60
N ILE A 483 -22.51 -29.98 -20.03
CA ILE A 483 -22.63 -28.66 -19.38
C ILE A 483 -22.05 -27.61 -20.35
N PRO A 484 -22.87 -26.76 -20.98
CA PRO A 484 -22.38 -25.76 -21.93
C PRO A 484 -21.61 -24.65 -21.22
N ALA A 485 -20.41 -24.36 -21.71
CA ALA A 485 -19.51 -23.38 -21.13
C ALA A 485 -19.61 -22.01 -21.82
N GLU A 486 -20.54 -21.15 -21.40
CA GLU A 486 -20.48 -19.70 -21.75
C GLU A 486 -21.27 -18.83 -20.77
N LEU A 487 -20.57 -18.11 -19.86
CA LEU A 487 -20.93 -16.81 -19.25
C LEU A 487 -20.00 -16.44 -18.07
N ARG A 488 -18.81 -15.87 -18.36
CA ARG A 488 -18.04 -15.12 -17.34
C ARG A 488 -17.09 -14.05 -17.91
N ARG A 489 -17.66 -13.04 -18.59
CA ARG A 489 -16.98 -11.78 -18.96
C ARG A 489 -17.79 -10.55 -18.51
N ALA A 490 -17.82 -10.28 -17.20
CA ALA A 490 -18.25 -8.99 -16.64
C ALA A 490 -17.83 -8.87 -15.16
N SER A 491 -16.76 -8.12 -14.86
CA SER A 491 -16.43 -7.56 -13.54
C SER A 491 -15.18 -6.68 -13.65
N VAL A 492 -15.38 -5.40 -13.91
CA VAL A 492 -14.37 -4.34 -13.83
C VAL A 492 -14.98 -3.21 -13.01
N ASP A 493 -14.19 -2.66 -12.10
CA ASP A 493 -14.41 -1.44 -11.32
C ASP A 493 -15.77 -1.21 -10.64
N VAL A 494 -15.82 -1.51 -9.33
CA VAL A 494 -16.57 -0.69 -8.37
C VAL A 494 -15.57 -0.19 -7.32
N ARG A 495 -15.15 1.06 -7.46
CA ARG A 495 -14.18 1.70 -6.55
C ARG A 495 -14.49 3.16 -6.28
N ASP A 496 -15.70 3.43 -5.80
CA ASP A 496 -16.00 4.70 -5.14
C ASP A 496 -17.08 4.51 -4.06
N ALA A 497 -16.76 4.88 -2.82
CA ALA A 497 -17.64 4.79 -1.66
C ALA A 497 -17.32 5.97 -0.72
N ARG A 498 -17.71 7.16 -1.16
CA ARG A 498 -17.31 8.43 -0.57
C ARG A 498 -18.32 8.90 0.47
N THR A 499 -17.94 8.91 1.75
CA THR A 499 -18.82 9.26 2.87
C THR A 499 -19.31 10.72 2.80
N PRO A 500 -20.62 10.99 2.87
CA PRO A 500 -21.15 12.34 3.12
C PRO A 500 -21.14 12.66 4.61
N ALA A 501 -20.71 13.87 4.98
CA ALA A 501 -20.75 14.36 6.36
C ALA A 501 -22.10 15.01 6.71
N ALA A 502 -22.47 15.00 8.00
CA ALA A 502 -23.64 15.70 8.51
C ALA A 502 -23.36 17.20 8.79
N PRO A 503 -24.35 18.10 8.62
CA PRO A 503 -24.24 19.50 9.03
C PRO A 503 -24.42 19.68 10.56
N PRO A 504 -23.95 20.79 11.14
CA PRO A 504 -23.82 20.95 12.59
C PRO A 504 -25.05 21.52 13.29
N HIS A 505 -25.05 21.38 14.62
CA HIS A 505 -25.78 22.22 15.57
C HIS A 505 -24.88 22.56 16.76
#